data_AF-A0A803M1A5-F1
#
_entry.id   AF-A0A803M1A5-F1
#
_cell.length_a   1.000
_cell.length_b   1.000
_cell.length_c   1.000
_cell.angle_alpha   90.00
_cell.angle_beta   90.00
_cell.angle_gamma   90.00
#
_symmetry.space_group_name_H-M   'P 1'
#
loop_
_entity.id
_entity.type
_entity.pdbx_description
1 polymer ?
#
loop_
_entity_poly.entity_id
_entity_poly.type
_entity_poly.pdbx_seq_one_letter_code
_entity_poly.pdbx_strand_id
1 'polypeptide(L)'
;MLGARKLKIAWGDTRIYWSWKYMPESRFPEVASLITVCWLDISGKFHAKYLSSNTTYGVYFVYKEHPAIDRCYGFERTPVEASVVEADEEEPSIDDNEHPIKNFYLKVASYTRALSEHYPTQRNDGWLEVEMSRYHVGENALNERQVLEMRIKQTKHLIWKSGIIVYGFELRPLDSLLA
;
A
#
# COMPACT_ATOMS: atom_id res chain seq x y z
N MET A 1 9.27 -2.71 -6.92
CA MET A 1 8.78 -2.42 -5.55
C MET A 1 9.19 -1.00 -5.16
N LEU A 2 8.29 -0.27 -4.50
CA LEU A 2 8.50 1.06 -3.96
C LEU A 2 8.53 0.98 -2.42
N GLY A 3 9.73 1.10 -1.84
CA GLY A 3 9.91 0.98 -0.38
C GLY A 3 9.43 2.21 0.40
N ALA A 4 9.20 2.04 1.70
CA ALA A 4 8.63 3.05 2.61
C ALA A 4 9.29 4.44 2.53
N ARG A 5 10.61 4.50 2.37
CA ARG A 5 11.37 5.76 2.23
C ARG A 5 11.07 6.56 0.96
N LYS A 6 10.46 5.95 -0.04
CA LYS A 6 10.02 6.61 -1.28
C LYS A 6 8.53 6.96 -1.25
N LEU A 7 7.84 6.72 -0.13
CA LEU A 7 6.43 7.03 0.02
C LEU A 7 6.23 8.42 0.62
N LYS A 8 5.14 9.07 0.23
CA LYS A 8 4.58 10.22 0.92
C LYS A 8 3.65 9.71 2.01
N ILE A 9 4.05 9.92 3.27
CA ILE A 9 3.27 9.48 4.44
C ILE A 9 2.82 10.73 5.18
N ALA A 10 1.52 10.89 5.39
CA ALA A 10 1.02 11.99 6.21
C ALA A 10 1.61 11.91 7.63
N TRP A 11 2.27 13.00 8.02
CA TRP A 11 3.06 13.12 9.25
C TRP A 11 4.21 12.12 9.40
N GLY A 12 4.73 11.54 8.31
CA GLY A 12 5.79 10.52 8.35
C GLY A 12 7.10 10.96 9.01
N ASP A 13 7.37 12.27 9.04
CA ASP A 13 8.54 12.86 9.70
C ASP A 13 8.26 13.24 11.17
N THR A 14 7.00 13.18 11.60
CA THR A 14 6.59 13.53 12.95
C THR A 14 6.73 12.31 13.86
N ARG A 15 7.78 12.31 14.69
CA ARG A 15 8.19 11.18 15.54
C ARG A 15 7.17 10.71 16.59
N ILE A 16 6.13 11.50 16.87
CA ILE A 16 5.03 11.08 17.76
C ILE A 16 4.03 10.16 17.05
N TYR A 17 3.98 10.19 15.72
CA TYR A 17 3.05 9.43 14.90
C TYR A 17 3.73 8.30 14.15
N TRP A 18 4.99 8.48 13.74
CA TRP A 18 5.75 7.50 12.98
C TRP A 18 7.16 7.32 13.52
N SER A 19 7.68 6.10 13.41
CA SER A 19 9.06 5.76 13.71
C SER A 19 9.66 5.02 12.53
N TRP A 20 10.87 5.39 12.12
CA TRP A 20 11.62 4.68 11.10
C TRP A 20 12.50 3.63 11.75
N LYS A 21 12.36 2.38 11.32
CA LYS A 21 13.06 1.23 11.90
C LYS A 21 13.98 0.59 10.89
N TYR A 22 15.20 0.29 11.31
CA TYR A 22 16.10 -0.56 10.53
C TYR A 22 15.61 -2.01 10.58
N MET A 23 15.52 -2.66 9.43
CA MET A 23 15.08 -4.05 9.33
C MET A 23 16.05 -4.83 8.43
N PRO A 24 17.04 -5.53 9.01
CA PRO A 24 18.12 -6.16 8.23
C PRO A 24 17.60 -7.26 7.29
N GLU A 25 16.47 -7.89 7.62
CA GLU A 25 15.85 -8.92 6.79
C GLU A 25 15.01 -8.37 5.63
N SER A 26 14.90 -7.05 5.51
CA SER A 26 14.17 -6.38 4.44
C SER A 26 15.11 -6.00 3.29
N ARG A 27 14.62 -6.03 2.04
CA ARG A 27 15.38 -5.53 0.87
C ARG A 27 15.66 -4.02 0.96
N PHE A 28 14.80 -3.29 1.67
CA PHE A 28 14.99 -1.88 1.99
C PHE A 28 15.47 -1.73 3.44
N PRO A 29 16.54 -0.97 3.71
CA PRO A 29 17.15 -0.92 5.03
C PRO A 29 16.20 -0.36 6.09
N GLU A 30 15.24 0.48 5.72
CA GLU A 30 14.32 1.14 6.64
C GLU A 30 12.86 0.97 6.24
N VAL A 31 12.03 0.74 7.26
CA VAL A 31 10.57 0.62 7.16
C VAL A 31 9.88 1.64 8.08
N ALA A 32 8.66 2.03 7.76
CA ALA A 32 7.89 3.00 8.55
C ALA A 32 6.96 2.28 9.53
N SER A 33 7.19 2.45 10.83
CA SER A 33 6.35 1.91 11.91
C SER A 33 5.37 2.98 12.37
N LEU A 34 4.07 2.71 12.25
CA LEU A 34 3.02 3.58 12.76
C LEU A 34 2.96 3.49 14.29
N ILE A 35 3.16 4.62 14.96
CA ILE A 35 2.99 4.77 16.41
C ILE A 35 1.52 5.03 16.73
N THR A 36 0.89 6.05 16.14
CA THR A 36 -0.54 6.30 16.26
C THR A 36 -0.97 7.43 15.32
N VAL A 37 -2.16 7.34 14.70
CA VAL A 37 -2.79 8.45 13.95
C VAL A 37 -4.31 8.30 13.97
N CYS A 38 -5.07 9.39 13.82
CA CYS A 38 -6.51 9.33 13.52
C CYS A 38 -6.81 9.47 12.01
N TRP A 39 -5.85 9.97 11.25
CA TRP A 39 -5.90 10.18 9.81
C TRP A 39 -4.73 9.40 9.17
N LEU A 40 -5.03 8.49 8.26
CA LEU A 40 -4.01 7.72 7.54
C LEU A 40 -4.03 8.10 6.07
N ASP A 41 -2.86 8.39 5.52
CA ASP A 41 -2.70 8.70 4.11
C ASP A 41 -1.27 8.37 3.70
N ILE A 42 -1.12 7.37 2.84
CA ILE A 42 0.16 6.88 2.33
C ILE A 42 0.01 6.79 0.82
N SER A 43 0.86 7.51 0.10
CA SER A 43 0.93 7.41 -1.36
C SER A 43 2.35 7.22 -1.87
N GLY A 44 2.47 6.79 -3.13
CA GLY A 44 3.74 6.69 -3.82
C GLY A 44 3.52 6.66 -5.32
N LYS A 45 4.46 7.27 -6.06
CA LYS A 45 4.50 7.24 -7.53
C LYS A 45 5.55 6.21 -7.98
N PHE A 46 5.20 5.35 -8.93
CA PHE A 46 6.10 4.37 -9.53
C PHE A 46 6.12 4.57 -11.05
N HIS A 47 7.28 4.81 -11.66
CA HIS A 47 7.33 5.03 -13.10
C HIS A 47 6.99 3.76 -13.88
N ALA A 48 6.05 3.88 -14.82
CA ALA A 48 5.63 2.79 -15.67
C ALA A 48 6.78 2.28 -16.55
N LYS A 49 7.76 3.14 -16.89
CA LYS A 49 8.94 2.75 -17.70
C LYS A 49 9.80 1.64 -17.11
N TYR A 50 9.66 1.34 -15.81
CA TYR A 50 10.35 0.21 -15.16
C TYR A 50 9.55 -1.10 -15.23
N LEU A 51 8.37 -1.08 -15.86
CA LEU A 51 7.52 -2.24 -16.08
C LEU A 51 7.73 -2.75 -17.52
N SER A 52 7.60 -4.06 -17.69
CA SER A 52 7.62 -4.70 -18.99
C SER A 52 6.32 -4.40 -19.75
N SER A 53 6.45 -4.13 -21.05
CA SER A 53 5.31 -3.96 -21.95
C SER A 53 4.50 -5.25 -22.09
N ASN A 54 3.23 -5.11 -22.53
CA ASN A 54 2.28 -6.21 -22.71
C ASN A 54 2.18 -7.15 -21.49
N THR A 55 2.29 -6.59 -20.29
CA THR A 55 2.30 -7.36 -19.04
C THR A 55 1.27 -6.80 -18.09
N THR A 56 0.50 -7.69 -17.47
CA THR A 56 -0.43 -7.32 -16.40
C THR A 56 0.26 -7.48 -15.06
N TYR A 57 0.25 -6.43 -14.25
CA TYR A 57 0.81 -6.39 -12.91
C TYR A 57 -0.30 -6.40 -11.87
N GLY A 58 -0.17 -7.22 -10.84
CA GLY A 58 -0.89 -7.03 -9.58
C GLY A 58 -0.18 -5.93 -8.78
N VAL A 59 -0.96 -5.01 -8.22
CA VAL A 59 -0.47 -3.89 -7.40
C VAL A 59 -0.85 -4.15 -5.96
N TYR A 60 0.14 -4.22 -5.08
CA TYR A 60 -0.02 -4.67 -3.69
C TYR A 60 0.47 -3.62 -2.71
N PHE A 61 -0.28 -3.42 -1.62
CA PHE A 61 0.23 -2.78 -0.42
C PHE A 61 0.77 -3.85 0.54
N VAL A 62 2.02 -3.69 0.99
CA VAL A 62 2.72 -4.69 1.81
C VAL A 62 3.12 -4.10 3.16
N TYR A 63 2.73 -4.77 4.24
CA TYR A 63 2.92 -4.30 5.62
C TYR A 63 2.95 -5.47 6.62
N LYS A 64 3.28 -5.20 7.88
CA LYS A 64 3.20 -6.15 9.00
C LYS A 64 2.42 -5.52 10.14
N GLU A 65 1.83 -6.35 10.98
CA GLU A 65 1.39 -5.89 12.30
C GLU A 65 2.59 -5.81 13.24
N HIS A 66 2.56 -4.85 14.17
CA HIS A 66 3.57 -4.74 15.22
C HIS A 66 3.49 -5.98 16.11
N PRO A 67 4.62 -6.66 16.40
CA PRO A 67 4.59 -7.99 17.04
C PRO A 67 4.15 -7.96 18.51
N ALA A 68 4.27 -6.82 19.17
CA ALA A 68 3.76 -6.66 20.53
C ALA A 68 2.22 -6.69 20.55
N ILE A 69 1.67 -7.53 21.43
CA ILE A 69 0.23 -7.70 21.66
C ILE A 69 -0.42 -6.32 21.91
N ASP A 70 -1.65 -6.15 21.40
CA ASP A 70 -2.48 -4.94 21.53
C ASP A 70 -1.89 -3.64 20.96
N ARG A 71 -0.75 -3.69 20.26
CA ARG A 71 -0.21 -2.50 19.58
C ARG A 71 -0.82 -2.23 18.23
N CYS A 72 -1.36 -3.25 17.56
CA CYS A 72 -2.09 -3.06 16.32
C CYS A 72 -3.59 -2.94 16.61
N TYR A 73 -4.19 -1.77 16.37
CA TYR A 73 -5.60 -1.51 16.64
C TYR A 73 -6.20 -0.46 15.69
N GLY A 74 -7.54 -0.41 15.62
CA GLY A 74 -8.31 0.56 14.83
C GLY A 74 -8.48 0.14 13.37
N PHE A 75 -7.67 -0.80 12.88
CA PHE A 75 -7.70 -1.31 11.51
C PHE A 75 -8.77 -2.38 11.27
N GLU A 76 -9.32 -2.96 12.33
CA GLU A 76 -10.40 -3.94 12.30
C GLU A 76 -11.81 -3.29 12.22
N ARG A 77 -11.90 -1.97 12.43
CA ARG A 77 -13.18 -1.24 12.55
C ARG A 77 -13.55 -0.46 11.31
N THR A 78 -12.56 0.05 10.58
CA THR A 78 -12.77 0.90 9.41
C THR A 78 -11.88 0.44 8.27
N PRO A 79 -12.44 0.22 7.07
CA PRO A 79 -11.63 -0.10 5.91
C PRO A 79 -10.78 1.12 5.51
N VAL A 80 -9.67 0.84 4.84
CA VAL A 80 -8.88 1.82 4.09
C VAL A 80 -9.36 1.84 2.65
N GLU A 81 -9.40 3.03 2.07
CA GLU A 81 -9.62 3.26 0.65
C GLU A 81 -8.29 3.09 -0.08
N ALA A 82 -8.26 2.24 -1.10
CA ALA A 82 -7.10 2.01 -1.97
C ALA A 82 -7.41 2.47 -3.39
N SER A 83 -6.51 3.27 -3.97
CA SER A 83 -6.58 3.75 -5.35
C SER A 83 -5.26 3.50 -6.08
N VAL A 84 -5.35 3.24 -7.39
CA VAL A 84 -4.23 3.13 -8.32
C VAL A 84 -4.62 3.89 -9.58
N VAL A 85 -3.85 4.92 -9.91
CA VAL A 85 -4.18 5.89 -10.96
C VAL A 85 -2.95 6.11 -11.84
N GLU A 86 -3.16 6.14 -13.16
CA GLU A 86 -2.13 6.64 -14.08
C GLU A 86 -2.10 8.16 -14.02
N ALA A 87 -0.92 8.73 -13.83
CA ALA A 87 -0.72 10.17 -13.80
C ALA A 87 0.56 10.56 -14.55
N ASP A 88 0.70 11.84 -14.82
CA ASP A 88 2.01 12.42 -15.16
C ASP A 88 2.81 12.68 -13.88
N GLU A 89 4.13 12.49 -13.94
CA GLU A 89 5.03 12.72 -12.82
C GLU A 89 4.92 14.15 -12.27
N GLU A 90 4.82 15.14 -13.17
CA GLU A 90 4.82 16.57 -12.84
C GLU A 90 3.44 17.08 -12.42
N GLU A 91 2.37 16.32 -12.71
CA GLU A 91 1.03 16.69 -12.32
C GLU A 91 0.76 16.43 -10.83
N PRO A 92 -0.03 17.31 -10.18
CA PRO A 92 -0.48 17.08 -8.82
C PRO A 92 -1.32 15.80 -8.75
N SER A 93 -1.26 15.13 -7.60
CA SER A 93 -2.09 13.96 -7.33
C SER A 93 -3.57 14.28 -7.56
N ILE A 94 -4.23 13.52 -8.42
CA ILE A 94 -5.65 13.70 -8.75
C ILE A 94 -6.48 13.44 -7.48
N ASP A 95 -7.56 14.20 -7.30
CA ASP A 95 -8.51 13.94 -6.22
C ASP A 95 -9.19 12.59 -6.46
N ASP A 96 -9.11 11.67 -5.49
CA ASP A 96 -9.53 10.27 -5.62
C ASP A 96 -11.04 10.11 -5.91
N ASN A 97 -11.83 11.18 -5.94
CA ASN A 97 -13.28 11.17 -6.15
C ASN A 97 -13.71 10.70 -7.55
N GLU A 98 -12.81 10.67 -8.53
CA GLU A 98 -13.13 10.26 -9.92
C GLU A 98 -12.63 8.85 -10.30
N HIS A 99 -11.88 8.17 -9.41
CA HIS A 99 -11.22 6.91 -9.75
C HIS A 99 -11.78 5.71 -8.99
N PRO A 100 -11.62 4.47 -9.52
CA PRO A 100 -12.04 3.26 -8.82
C PRO A 100 -11.33 3.13 -7.47
N ILE A 101 -12.11 3.15 -6.39
CA ILE A 101 -11.63 2.91 -5.03
C ILE A 101 -12.01 1.49 -4.62
N LYS A 102 -11.04 0.72 -4.12
CA LYS A 102 -11.31 -0.54 -3.42
C LYS A 102 -11.15 -0.37 -1.93
N ASN A 103 -12.03 -1.02 -1.15
CA ASN A 103 -12.01 -0.95 0.30
C ASN A 103 -11.52 -2.26 0.90
N PHE A 104 -10.58 -2.16 1.84
CA PHE A 104 -9.99 -3.31 2.53
C PHE A 104 -9.76 -3.01 4.00
N TYR A 105 -9.81 -4.02 4.85
CA TYR A 105 -9.35 -3.91 6.23
C TYR A 105 -7.88 -4.27 6.30
N LEU A 106 -7.11 -3.58 7.16
CA LEU A 106 -5.70 -3.91 7.41
C LEU A 106 -5.52 -4.81 8.64
N LYS A 107 -6.62 -5.30 9.21
CA LYS A 107 -6.62 -6.27 10.30
C LYS A 107 -7.92 -7.07 10.30
N VAL A 108 -7.81 -8.38 10.47
CA VAL A 108 -8.97 -9.26 10.62
C VAL A 108 -9.55 -9.08 12.03
N ALA A 109 -10.86 -8.88 12.14
CA ALA A 109 -11.53 -8.87 13.44
C ALA A 109 -11.50 -10.28 14.06
N SER A 110 -11.27 -10.38 15.37
CA SER A 110 -11.06 -11.67 16.07
C SER A 110 -12.21 -12.69 15.94
N TYR A 111 -13.39 -12.25 15.54
CA TYR A 111 -14.59 -13.07 15.39
C TYR A 111 -14.97 -13.36 13.94
N THR A 112 -14.23 -12.86 12.95
CA THR A 112 -14.50 -13.15 11.53
C THR A 112 -13.68 -14.34 11.04
N ARG A 113 -14.33 -15.29 10.36
CA ARG A 113 -13.63 -16.28 9.54
C ARG A 113 -13.06 -15.55 8.32
N ALA A 114 -11.77 -15.25 8.34
CA ALA A 114 -11.07 -14.56 7.26
C ALA A 114 -11.09 -15.38 5.96
N LEU A 115 -12.08 -15.13 5.10
CA LEU A 115 -12.22 -15.72 3.77
C LEU A 115 -12.80 -14.72 2.76
N SER A 116 -12.50 -13.43 2.89
CA SER A 116 -12.94 -12.43 1.91
C SER A 116 -11.76 -11.68 1.29
N GLU A 117 -11.95 -11.26 0.04
CA GLU A 117 -11.03 -10.40 -0.71
C GLU A 117 -10.78 -9.04 -0.03
N HIS A 118 -11.56 -8.69 1.00
CA HIS A 118 -11.43 -7.45 1.76
C HIS A 118 -10.38 -7.50 2.87
N TYR A 119 -9.73 -8.65 3.11
CA TYR A 119 -8.73 -8.83 4.17
C TYR A 119 -7.34 -9.12 3.60
N PRO A 120 -6.27 -8.81 4.35
CA PRO A 120 -4.92 -9.11 3.92
C PRO A 120 -4.66 -10.62 3.89
N THR A 121 -3.77 -11.04 3.00
CA THR A 121 -3.23 -12.39 2.98
C THR A 121 -1.83 -12.39 3.59
N GLN A 122 -1.53 -13.37 4.43
CA GLN A 122 -0.19 -13.56 4.99
C GLN A 122 0.71 -14.32 4.00
N ARG A 123 1.88 -13.76 3.73
CA ARG A 123 2.95 -14.33 2.91
C ARG A 123 3.82 -15.28 3.73
N ASN A 124 4.61 -16.10 3.04
CA ASN A 124 5.56 -17.02 3.66
C ASN A 124 6.69 -16.32 4.45
N ASP A 125 7.01 -15.06 4.12
CA ASP A 125 7.98 -14.21 4.83
C ASP A 125 7.36 -13.46 6.05
N GLY A 126 6.11 -13.81 6.37
CA GLY A 126 5.33 -13.25 7.46
C GLY A 126 4.79 -11.84 7.20
N TRP A 127 5.05 -11.25 6.02
CA TRP A 127 4.41 -9.98 5.64
C TRP A 127 2.95 -10.20 5.26
N LEU A 128 2.12 -9.19 5.49
CA LEU A 128 0.75 -9.11 5.02
C LEU A 128 0.70 -8.31 3.73
N GLU A 129 -0.21 -8.67 2.83
CA GLU A 129 -0.45 -7.93 1.61
C GLU A 129 -1.92 -7.87 1.21
N VAL A 130 -2.26 -6.80 0.48
CA VAL A 130 -3.59 -6.57 -0.10
C VAL A 130 -3.42 -6.20 -1.57
N GLU A 131 -4.14 -6.87 -2.47
CA GLU A 131 -4.18 -6.52 -3.90
C GLU A 131 -5.10 -5.32 -4.13
N MET A 132 -4.50 -4.15 -4.40
CA MET A 132 -5.22 -2.91 -4.63
C MET A 132 -5.86 -2.86 -6.01
N SER A 133 -5.14 -3.33 -7.04
CA SER A 133 -5.60 -3.29 -8.43
C SER A 133 -4.79 -4.25 -9.30
N ARG A 134 -5.27 -4.45 -10.53
CA ARG A 134 -4.50 -5.01 -11.64
C ARG A 134 -4.28 -3.94 -12.69
N TYR A 135 -3.05 -3.82 -13.15
CA TYR A 135 -2.63 -2.78 -14.07
C TYR A 135 -1.98 -3.41 -15.31
N HIS A 136 -2.49 -3.12 -16.50
CA HIS A 136 -1.95 -3.64 -17.75
C HIS A 136 -1.09 -2.59 -18.45
N VAL A 137 0.16 -2.94 -18.75
CA VAL A 137 1.07 -2.11 -19.53
C VAL A 137 0.90 -2.45 -21.00
N GLY A 138 0.41 -1.52 -21.81
CA GLY A 138 0.27 -1.72 -23.26
C GLY A 138 1.61 -1.76 -24.00
N GLU A 139 1.60 -2.29 -25.22
CA GLU A 139 2.80 -2.49 -26.06
C GLU A 139 3.55 -1.18 -26.37
N ASN A 140 2.83 -0.06 -26.52
CA ASN A 140 3.37 1.26 -26.85
C ASN A 140 3.16 2.30 -25.74
N ALA A 141 2.81 1.87 -24.52
CA ALA A 141 2.22 2.76 -23.51
C ALA A 141 3.25 3.59 -22.70
N LEU A 142 4.55 3.32 -22.82
CA LEU A 142 5.54 3.85 -21.89
C LEU A 142 6.06 5.24 -22.30
N ASN A 143 5.36 6.29 -21.87
CA ASN A 143 5.92 7.64 -21.79
C ASN A 143 6.90 7.71 -20.59
N GLU A 144 8.04 8.39 -20.75
CA GLU A 144 9.06 8.57 -19.70
C GLU A 144 8.51 9.20 -18.41
N ARG A 145 7.46 10.03 -18.54
CA ARG A 145 6.79 10.74 -17.44
C ARG A 145 5.60 10.00 -16.85
N GLN A 146 5.15 8.91 -17.47
CA GLN A 146 3.99 8.18 -16.96
C GLN A 146 4.34 7.46 -15.66
N VAL A 147 3.54 7.71 -14.63
CA VAL A 147 3.66 7.08 -13.32
C VAL A 147 2.35 6.43 -12.91
N LEU A 148 2.45 5.37 -12.13
CA LEU A 148 1.36 4.85 -11.33
C LEU A 148 1.41 5.49 -9.95
N GLU A 149 0.42 6.30 -9.63
CA GLU A 149 0.18 6.75 -8.27
C GLU A 149 -0.66 5.69 -7.54
N MET A 150 -0.10 5.17 -6.46
CA MET A 150 -0.75 4.21 -5.57
C MET A 150 -0.99 4.89 -4.24
N ARG A 151 -2.19 4.76 -3.69
CA ARG A 151 -2.54 5.39 -2.42
C ARG A 151 -3.41 4.47 -1.59
N ILE A 152 -3.15 4.47 -0.28
CA ILE A 152 -4.10 4.01 0.72
C ILE A 152 -4.43 5.17 1.66
N LYS A 153 -5.70 5.36 1.96
CA LYS A 153 -6.13 6.42 2.88
C LYS A 153 -7.32 6.01 3.73
N GLN A 154 -7.38 6.61 4.91
CA GLN A 154 -8.52 6.53 5.79
C GLN A 154 -8.57 7.84 6.59
N THR A 155 -9.34 8.79 6.07
CA THR A 155 -9.39 10.18 6.55
C THR A 155 -10.79 10.60 6.99
N LYS A 156 -11.81 9.80 6.66
CA LYS A 156 -13.23 10.08 6.90
C LYS A 156 -13.67 9.72 8.32
N HIS A 157 -13.32 8.51 8.75
CA HIS A 157 -13.59 7.99 10.08
C HIS A 157 -12.35 8.19 10.96
N LEU A 158 -12.30 9.29 11.72
CA LEU A 158 -11.13 9.72 12.51
C LEU A 158 -10.84 8.84 13.75
N ILE A 159 -10.98 7.52 13.61
CA ILE A 159 -10.67 6.54 14.64
C ILE A 159 -9.16 6.40 14.75
N TRP A 160 -8.65 6.52 15.97
CA TRP A 160 -7.23 6.30 16.26
C TRP A 160 -6.82 4.87 15.91
N LYS A 161 -5.69 4.76 15.23
CA LYS A 161 -5.11 3.51 14.73
C LYS A 161 -3.60 3.50 14.93
N SER A 162 -3.03 2.31 15.13
CA SER A 162 -1.62 2.12 15.48
C SER A 162 -1.12 0.77 15.01
N GLY A 163 0.20 0.62 14.97
CA GLY A 163 0.82 -0.70 15.03
C GLY A 163 0.91 -1.45 13.71
N ILE A 164 0.90 -0.75 12.57
CA ILE A 164 1.36 -1.33 11.31
C ILE A 164 2.82 -0.92 11.04
N ILE A 165 3.56 -1.81 10.40
CA ILE A 165 4.91 -1.56 9.87
C ILE A 165 4.80 -1.63 8.35
N VAL A 166 4.99 -0.52 7.68
CA VAL A 166 4.82 -0.37 6.23
C VAL A 166 6.11 -0.74 5.53
N TYR A 167 6.03 -1.72 4.62
CA TYR A 167 7.14 -2.04 3.72
C TYR A 167 7.08 -1.17 2.46
N GLY A 168 5.89 -1.08 1.87
CA GLY A 168 5.55 -0.19 0.77
C GLY A 168 4.65 -0.82 -0.28
N PHE A 169 4.77 -0.36 -1.53
CA PHE A 169 3.97 -0.87 -2.64
C PHE A 169 4.78 -1.81 -3.52
N GLU A 170 4.17 -2.91 -3.96
CA GLU A 170 4.81 -3.90 -4.82
C GLU A 170 3.98 -4.12 -6.09
N LEU A 171 4.61 -4.00 -7.25
CA LEU A 171 4.04 -4.39 -8.53
C LEU A 171 4.68 -5.72 -8.91
N ARG A 172 3.86 -6.74 -9.17
CA ARG A 172 4.32 -8.07 -9.57
C ARG A 172 3.64 -8.49 -10.87
N PRO A 173 4.39 -8.98 -11.87
CA PRO A 173 3.78 -9.51 -13.07
C PRO A 173 2.89 -10.69 -12.67
N LEU A 174 1.65 -10.68 -13.15
CA LEU A 174 0.77 -11.82 -13.10
C LEU A 174 1.09 -12.58 -14.38
N ASP A 175 1.85 -13.67 -14.25
CA ASP A 175 2.24 -14.49 -15.40
C ASP A 175 1.02 -14.70 -16.30
N SER A 176 1.16 -14.37 -17.58
CA SER A 176 0.27 -14.88 -18.60
C SER A 176 0.47 -16.40 -18.60
N LEU A 177 -0.40 -17.15 -17.93
CA LEU A 177 -0.53 -18.60 -18.03
C LEU A 177 -0.98 -19.00 -19.45
N LEU A 178 -0.25 -18.56 -20.47
CA LEU A 178 -0.40 -18.92 -21.87
C LEU A 178 0.99 -18.87 -22.52
N ALA A 179 1.67 -20.01 -22.45
CA ALA A 179 2.49 -20.55 -23.54
C ALA A 179 2.17 -22.05 -23.63
#